data_AF-A0A6A4B828-F1
#
_entry.id   AF-A0A6A4B828-F1
#
_cell.length_a   1.000
_cell.length_b   1.000
_cell.length_c   1.000
_cell.angle_alpha   90.00
_cell.angle_beta   90.00
_cell.angle_gamma   90.00
#
_symmetry.space_group_name_H-M   'P 1'
#
loop_
_entity.id
_entity.type
_entity.pdbx_description
1 polymer ?
#
loop_
_entity_poly.entity_id
_entity_poly.type
_entity_poly.pdbx_seq_one_letter_code
_entity_poly.pdbx_strand_id
1 'polypeptide(L)'
;MPMEKILKARGIVAVAFAASSLSRKVCRSLMGSLQHVATCIHAGRPFLQRLRQRESHLHRFQRVPVTPDMQQDLLWWWRVLHTPYLNGVSLEYFNALPAPDITVEMDAPDYGLCALDVSSQAALTYQFTADERELIAAFKEGAPNGFDINFRELLSCAYAVHVWGCSVGRNGRPRHVLFRIDNASAVAWQNKLALQNPRAQVIIRLLSWWETSFQLRFSASHVAGTDSERADAGSRLAANPSYAAKFSSLTPGWSQVSPTVDIQGLADIWLCISERTPLPTPRSINTGEL
;
A
#
# COMPACT_ATOMS: atom_id res chain seq x y z
N MET A 1 -12.43 -12.32 14.52
CA MET A 1 -13.08 -11.14 15.13
C MET A 1 -14.57 -11.42 15.34
N PRO A 2 -15.18 -11.11 16.50
CA PRO A 2 -16.61 -11.38 16.72
C PRO A 2 -17.50 -10.71 15.67
N MET A 3 -18.51 -11.41 15.16
CA MET A 3 -19.38 -10.94 14.08
C MET A 3 -20.09 -9.63 14.43
N GLU A 4 -20.50 -9.47 15.68
CA GLU A 4 -21.12 -8.23 16.18
C GLU A 4 -20.22 -7.00 16.01
N LYS A 5 -18.91 -7.13 16.25
CA LYS A 5 -17.95 -6.03 16.06
C LYS A 5 -17.79 -5.71 14.57
N ILE A 6 -17.83 -6.72 13.70
CA ILE A 6 -17.79 -6.54 12.25
C ILE A 6 -19.03 -5.80 11.77
N LEU A 7 -20.23 -6.22 12.20
CA LEU A 7 -21.50 -5.57 11.85
C LEU A 7 -21.55 -4.12 12.32
N LYS A 8 -21.10 -3.84 13.55
CA LYS A 8 -20.99 -2.46 14.06
C LYS A 8 -20.04 -1.61 13.21
N ALA A 9 -18.86 -2.14 12.88
CA ALA A 9 -17.88 -1.43 12.04
C ALA A 9 -18.45 -1.13 10.65
N ARG A 10 -19.16 -2.10 10.04
CA ARG A 10 -19.85 -1.90 8.76
C ARG A 10 -20.85 -0.75 8.84
N GLY A 11 -21.72 -0.74 9.86
CA GLY A 11 -22.69 0.33 10.06
C GLY A 11 -22.05 1.71 10.16
N ILE A 12 -21.00 1.86 10.96
CA ILE A 12 -20.31 3.14 11.15
C ILE A 12 -19.62 3.59 9.85
N VAL A 13 -18.99 2.67 9.10
CA VAL A 13 -18.36 2.98 7.80
C VAL A 13 -19.40 3.47 6.79
N ALA A 14 -20.56 2.80 6.69
CA ALA A 14 -21.62 3.20 5.77
C ALA A 14 -22.18 4.59 6.09
N VAL A 15 -22.42 4.87 7.38
CA VAL A 15 -22.85 6.20 7.84
C VAL A 15 -21.80 7.27 7.53
N ALA A 16 -20.52 6.97 7.79
CA ALA A 16 -19.43 7.91 7.53
C ALA A 16 -19.25 8.20 6.03
N PHE A 17 -19.45 7.20 5.18
CA PHE A 17 -19.30 7.34 3.73
C PHE A 17 -20.40 8.20 3.11
N ALA A 18 -21.64 8.04 3.57
CA ALA A 18 -22.79 8.80 3.07
C ALA A 18 -22.85 10.24 3.61
N ALA A 19 -22.08 10.56 4.65
CA ALA A 19 -22.08 11.90 5.23
C ALA A 19 -21.30 12.89 4.35
N SER A 20 -21.73 14.15 4.32
CA SER A 20 -20.92 15.24 3.74
C SER A 20 -19.80 15.70 4.68
N SER A 21 -20.01 15.54 6.00
CA SER A 21 -19.03 15.88 7.02
C SER A 21 -19.23 15.06 8.30
N LEU A 22 -18.13 14.76 8.98
CA LEU A 22 -18.11 13.98 10.23
C LEU A 22 -17.89 14.90 11.43
N SER A 23 -18.65 14.67 12.51
CA SER A 23 -18.35 15.28 13.80
C SER A 23 -17.17 14.58 14.47
N ARG A 24 -16.54 15.25 15.44
CA ARG A 24 -15.48 14.65 16.26
C ARG A 24 -15.92 13.34 16.94
N LYS A 25 -17.19 13.27 17.38
CA LYS A 25 -17.78 12.05 17.98
C LYS A 25 -17.80 10.89 16.98
N VAL A 26 -18.26 11.14 15.75
CA VAL A 26 -18.30 10.13 14.69
C VAL A 26 -16.89 9.68 14.30
N CYS A 27 -15.93 10.61 14.15
CA CYS A 27 -14.54 10.26 13.88
C CYS A 27 -13.96 9.34 14.96
N ARG A 28 -14.20 9.64 16.25
CA ARG A 28 -13.74 8.80 17.37
C ARG A 28 -14.41 7.42 17.38
N SER A 29 -15.72 7.37 17.12
CA SER A 29 -16.47 6.11 17.00
C SER A 29 -15.93 5.24 15.87
N LEU A 30 -15.71 5.83 14.69
CA LEU A 30 -15.10 5.19 13.52
C LEU A 30 -13.71 4.64 13.87
N MET A 31 -12.83 5.46 14.44
CA MET A 31 -11.48 5.03 14.84
C MET A 31 -11.51 3.90 15.87
N GLY A 32 -12.35 3.99 16.92
CA GLY A 32 -12.43 2.96 17.96
C GLY A 32 -12.97 1.63 17.43
N SER A 33 -13.95 1.68 16.52
CA SER A 33 -14.50 0.47 15.92
C SER A 33 -13.50 -0.20 14.96
N LEU A 34 -12.80 0.60 14.15
CA LEU A 34 -11.82 0.10 13.19
C LEU A 34 -10.48 -0.29 13.82
N GLN A 35 -10.14 0.23 15.00
CA GLN A 35 -8.90 -0.13 15.70
C GLN A 35 -8.79 -1.64 15.95
N HIS A 36 -9.90 -2.30 16.27
CA HIS A 36 -9.95 -3.76 16.44
C HIS A 36 -9.75 -4.52 15.13
N VAL A 37 -10.14 -3.93 13.99
CA VAL A 37 -9.91 -4.52 12.67
C VAL A 37 -8.44 -4.34 12.29
N ALA A 38 -7.84 -3.19 12.62
CA ALA A 38 -6.44 -2.88 12.33
C ALA A 38 -5.43 -3.68 13.15
N THR A 39 -5.85 -4.35 14.24
CA THR A 39 -4.99 -5.34 14.91
C THR A 39 -4.94 -6.64 14.12
N CYS A 40 -6.05 -7.03 13.48
CA CYS A 40 -6.13 -8.18 12.60
C CYS A 40 -5.46 -7.91 11.23
N ILE A 41 -5.54 -6.67 10.72
CA ILE A 41 -5.05 -6.29 9.40
C ILE A 41 -4.17 -5.05 9.52
N HIS A 42 -2.85 -5.25 9.41
CA HIS A 42 -1.88 -4.16 9.55
C HIS A 42 -2.04 -3.10 8.48
N ALA A 43 -2.38 -3.52 7.26
CA ALA A 43 -2.81 -2.69 6.16
C ALA A 43 -3.86 -1.62 6.54
N GLY A 44 -4.64 -1.82 7.61
CA GLY A 44 -5.62 -0.85 8.13
C GLY A 44 -5.04 0.33 8.94
N ARG A 45 -3.82 0.20 9.48
CA ARG A 45 -3.16 1.23 10.32
C ARG A 45 -2.92 2.59 9.64
N PRO A 46 -2.54 2.69 8.35
CA PRO A 46 -2.31 3.97 7.67
C PRO A 46 -3.57 4.83 7.66
N PHE A 47 -4.71 4.20 7.40
CA PHE A 47 -6.03 4.82 7.37
C PHE A 47 -6.40 5.39 8.73
N LEU A 48 -6.14 4.64 9.81
CA LEU A 48 -6.37 5.11 11.17
C LEU A 48 -5.46 6.28 11.55
N GLN A 49 -4.19 6.26 11.14
CA GLN A 49 -3.27 7.36 11.39
C GLN A 49 -3.74 8.64 10.70
N ARG A 50 -4.19 8.57 9.44
CA ARG A 50 -4.75 9.72 8.71
C ARG A 50 -6.01 10.26 9.38
N LEU A 51 -6.92 9.37 9.81
CA LEU A 51 -8.12 9.77 10.56
C LEU A 51 -7.75 10.44 11.89
N ARG A 52 -6.75 9.94 12.62
CA ARG A 52 -6.26 10.55 13.87
C ARG A 52 -5.65 11.93 13.65
N GLN A 53 -4.80 12.09 12.64
CA GLN A 53 -4.22 13.40 12.31
C GLN A 53 -5.31 14.43 12.02
N ARG A 54 -6.30 14.06 11.20
CA ARG A 54 -7.44 14.94 10.91
C ARG A 54 -8.25 15.26 12.17
N GLU A 55 -8.47 14.29 13.06
CA GLU A 55 -9.20 14.52 14.32
C GLU A 55 -8.43 15.42 15.31
N SER A 56 -7.10 15.28 15.40
CA SER A 56 -6.29 16.05 16.33
C SER A 56 -6.31 17.55 16.07
N HIS A 57 -6.58 17.94 14.81
CA HIS A 57 -6.70 19.34 14.41
C HIS A 57 -8.13 19.92 14.57
N LEU A 58 -9.09 19.14 15.09
CA LEU A 58 -10.47 19.60 15.28
C LEU A 58 -10.73 20.15 16.68
N HIS A 59 -11.29 21.35 16.73
CA HIS A 59 -11.97 21.86 17.91
C HIS A 59 -13.30 21.12 18.16
N ARG A 60 -13.83 21.21 19.39
CA ARG A 60 -14.96 20.39 19.90
C ARG A 60 -16.23 20.42 19.02
N PHE A 61 -16.50 21.55 18.35
CA PHE A 61 -17.70 21.75 17.53
C PHE A 61 -17.42 21.73 16.01
N GLN A 62 -16.17 21.52 15.60
CA GLN A 62 -15.82 21.46 14.19
C GLN A 62 -16.20 20.12 13.57
N ARG A 63 -16.53 20.16 12.28
CA ARG A 63 -16.80 18.98 11.45
C ARG A 63 -15.73 18.86 10.38
N VAL A 64 -15.34 17.64 10.06
CA VAL A 64 -14.40 17.34 8.95
C VAL A 64 -15.22 17.06 7.70
N PRO A 65 -15.01 17.78 6.58
CA PRO A 65 -15.61 17.39 5.32
C PRO A 65 -15.12 16.00 4.90
N VAL A 66 -16.03 15.18 4.41
CA VAL A 66 -15.69 13.86 3.87
C VAL A 66 -15.05 14.06 2.51
N THR A 67 -13.71 14.01 2.47
CA THR A 67 -12.96 14.22 1.22
C THR A 67 -13.05 12.99 0.30
N PRO A 68 -12.85 13.12 -1.02
CA PRO A 68 -12.79 11.98 -1.93
C PRO A 68 -11.80 10.89 -1.49
N ASP A 69 -10.61 11.27 -1.02
CA ASP A 69 -9.65 10.31 -0.45
C ASP A 69 -10.18 9.56 0.78
N MET A 70 -10.97 10.23 1.61
CA MET A 70 -11.55 9.59 2.79
C MET A 70 -12.67 8.63 2.39
N GLN A 71 -13.42 8.95 1.33
CA GLN A 71 -14.39 8.02 0.75
C GLN A 71 -13.69 6.76 0.21
N GLN A 72 -12.56 6.92 -0.47
CA GLN A 72 -11.74 5.79 -0.94
C GLN A 72 -11.19 4.94 0.22
N ASP A 73 -10.76 5.59 1.31
CA ASP A 73 -10.37 4.91 2.55
C ASP A 73 -11.54 4.13 3.19
N LEU A 74 -12.74 4.71 3.19
CA LEU A 74 -13.96 4.07 3.72
C LEU A 74 -14.42 2.90 2.83
N LEU A 75 -14.29 3.01 1.51
CA LEU A 75 -14.52 1.91 0.56
C LEU A 75 -13.56 0.76 0.80
N TRP A 76 -12.28 1.05 1.05
CA TRP A 76 -11.29 0.06 1.43
C TRP A 76 -11.71 -0.68 2.70
N TRP A 77 -12.07 0.05 3.76
CA TRP A 77 -12.58 -0.55 5.00
C TRP A 77 -13.82 -1.39 4.78
N TRP A 78 -14.76 -0.90 3.99
CA TRP A 78 -15.98 -1.62 3.66
C TRP A 78 -15.67 -2.97 3.01
N ARG A 79 -14.78 -3.00 2.01
CA ARG A 79 -14.35 -4.25 1.38
C ARG A 79 -13.71 -5.20 2.37
N VAL A 80 -12.75 -4.72 3.16
CA VAL A 80 -12.05 -5.53 4.16
C VAL A 80 -13.00 -6.14 5.17
N LEU A 81 -13.97 -5.37 5.66
CA LEU A 81 -15.00 -5.84 6.58
C LEU A 81 -15.90 -6.93 6.00
N HIS A 82 -15.95 -7.10 4.68
CA HIS A 82 -16.71 -8.14 3.98
C HIS A 82 -15.85 -9.35 3.59
N THR A 83 -14.54 -9.30 3.83
CA THR A 83 -13.68 -10.46 3.59
C THR A 83 -13.90 -11.54 4.66
N PRO A 84 -13.85 -12.83 4.30
CA PRO A 84 -13.97 -13.93 5.27
C PRO A 84 -12.70 -14.07 6.15
N TYR A 85 -11.59 -13.43 5.76
CA TYR A 85 -10.27 -13.60 6.37
C TYR A 85 -10.08 -12.86 7.72
N LEU A 86 -11.07 -12.07 8.17
CA LEU A 86 -11.06 -11.45 9.50
C LEU A 86 -11.18 -12.46 10.67
N ASN A 87 -11.53 -13.70 10.35
CA ASN A 87 -11.65 -14.82 11.28
C ASN A 87 -10.56 -15.87 11.01
N GLY A 88 -9.30 -15.51 11.24
CA GLY A 88 -8.18 -16.47 11.05
C GLY A 88 -6.79 -15.86 10.99
N VAL A 89 -6.60 -14.63 11.49
CA VAL A 89 -5.28 -14.00 11.47
C VAL A 89 -4.34 -14.80 12.36
N SER A 90 -3.31 -15.39 11.75
CA SER A 90 -2.32 -16.20 12.48
C SER A 90 -1.68 -15.37 13.59
N LEU A 91 -1.67 -15.93 14.81
CA LEU A 91 -1.08 -15.31 15.99
C LEU A 91 0.43 -15.09 15.83
N GLU A 92 1.08 -15.84 14.93
CA GLU A 92 2.51 -15.70 14.61
C GLU A 92 2.87 -14.26 14.20
N TYR A 93 1.95 -13.50 13.60
CA TYR A 93 2.20 -12.12 13.15
C TYR A 93 1.97 -11.04 14.21
N PHE A 94 1.59 -11.40 15.45
CA PHE A 94 1.26 -10.42 16.50
C PHE A 94 2.45 -10.01 17.38
N ASN A 95 3.49 -10.86 17.52
CA ASN A 95 4.65 -10.57 18.38
C ASN A 95 5.88 -10.14 17.57
N ALA A 96 6.35 -10.99 16.67
CA ALA A 96 7.46 -10.74 15.78
C ALA A 96 7.06 -11.21 14.38
N LEU A 97 7.54 -10.53 13.34
CA LEU A 97 7.33 -11.04 11.99
C LEU A 97 8.12 -12.37 11.86
N PRO A 98 7.51 -13.45 11.35
CA PRO A 98 8.24 -14.68 11.08
C PRO A 98 9.33 -14.41 10.04
N ALA A 99 10.27 -15.35 9.88
CA ALA A 99 11.24 -15.28 8.79
C ALA A 99 10.52 -15.06 7.44
N PRO A 100 11.08 -14.24 6.54
CA PRO A 100 10.44 -13.98 5.25
C PRO A 100 10.33 -15.27 4.44
N ASP A 101 9.12 -15.53 3.91
CA ASP A 101 8.87 -16.60 2.96
C ASP A 101 9.38 -16.24 1.56
N ILE A 102 9.44 -14.93 1.27
CA ILE A 102 9.91 -14.35 0.01
C ILE A 102 10.71 -13.09 0.33
N THR A 103 11.86 -12.93 -0.33
CA THR A 103 12.68 -11.71 -0.24
C THR A 103 12.75 -11.07 -1.62
N VAL A 104 12.33 -9.81 -1.69
CA VAL A 104 12.38 -9.00 -2.91
C VAL A 104 13.43 -7.90 -2.73
N GLU A 105 14.47 -7.91 -3.55
CA GLU A 105 15.44 -6.80 -3.62
C GLU A 105 14.91 -5.73 -4.57
N MET A 106 15.00 -4.46 -4.19
CA MET A 106 14.43 -3.37 -4.97
C MET A 106 15.27 -2.10 -4.93
N ASP A 107 15.10 -1.30 -5.97
CA ASP A 107 15.67 0.04 -6.11
C ASP A 107 14.81 0.86 -7.09
N ALA A 108 14.68 2.17 -6.86
CA ALA A 108 13.87 3.08 -7.69
C ALA A 108 14.51 4.49 -7.84
N PRO A 109 15.67 4.60 -8.52
CA PRO A 109 16.35 5.85 -8.84
C PRO A 109 15.59 6.61 -9.95
N ASP A 110 16.18 7.64 -10.54
CA ASP A 110 15.42 8.54 -11.41
C ASP A 110 15.09 8.00 -12.82
N TYR A 111 15.69 6.87 -13.20
CA TYR A 111 15.60 6.34 -14.58
C TYR A 111 14.57 5.21 -14.73
N GLY A 112 14.28 4.52 -13.64
CA GLY A 112 13.39 3.39 -13.61
C GLY A 112 13.33 2.80 -12.20
N LEU A 113 12.73 1.63 -12.10
CA LEU A 113 12.71 0.83 -10.89
C LEU A 113 12.98 -0.64 -11.22
N CYS A 114 13.44 -1.35 -10.20
CA CYS A 114 13.74 -2.78 -10.25
C CYS A 114 13.16 -3.45 -9.01
N ALA A 115 12.63 -4.66 -9.20
CA ALA A 115 12.27 -5.58 -8.14
C ALA A 115 12.73 -6.98 -8.53
N LEU A 116 13.35 -7.71 -7.59
CA LEU A 116 13.99 -8.99 -7.85
C LEU A 116 13.51 -10.02 -6.81
N ASP A 117 12.76 -11.04 -7.24
CA ASP A 117 12.51 -12.21 -6.40
C ASP A 117 13.68 -13.17 -6.53
N VAL A 118 14.56 -13.11 -5.52
CA VAL A 118 15.79 -13.91 -5.48
C VAL A 118 15.49 -15.41 -5.40
N SER A 119 14.37 -15.79 -4.79
CA SER A 119 14.00 -17.19 -4.62
C SER A 119 13.52 -17.83 -5.92
N SER A 120 12.76 -17.07 -6.71
CA SER A 120 12.22 -17.51 -8.00
C SER A 120 13.14 -17.18 -9.18
N GLN A 121 14.29 -16.52 -8.94
CA GLN A 121 15.18 -16.01 -9.97
C GLN A 121 14.44 -15.17 -11.02
N ALA A 122 13.56 -14.29 -10.56
CA ALA A 122 12.73 -13.45 -11.40
C ALA A 122 13.09 -11.97 -11.20
N ALA A 123 13.22 -11.27 -12.31
CA ALA A 123 13.55 -9.86 -12.35
C ALA A 123 12.43 -9.06 -12.99
N LEU A 124 11.99 -8.01 -12.31
CA LEU A 124 11.05 -7.02 -12.82
C LEU A 124 11.75 -5.69 -12.98
N THR A 125 11.69 -5.12 -14.18
CA THR A 125 12.20 -3.77 -14.45
C THR A 125 11.12 -2.92 -15.11
N TYR A 126 11.11 -1.63 -14.75
CA TYR A 126 10.22 -0.63 -15.35
C TYR A 126 11.01 0.65 -15.59
N GLN A 127 11.03 1.09 -16.83
CA GLN A 127 11.66 2.34 -17.22
C GLN A 127 10.66 3.48 -17.07
N PHE A 128 11.04 4.54 -16.35
CA PHE A 128 10.18 5.72 -16.24
C PHE A 128 10.00 6.38 -17.61
N THR A 129 8.79 6.85 -17.91
CA THR A 129 8.47 7.61 -19.13
C THR A 129 9.14 9.00 -19.12
N ALA A 130 9.06 9.74 -20.24
CA ALA A 130 9.55 11.12 -20.27
C ALA A 130 8.82 11.99 -19.23
N ASP A 131 7.50 11.93 -19.21
CA ASP A 131 6.64 12.66 -18.28
C ASP A 131 6.93 12.31 -16.81
N GLU A 132 7.16 11.02 -16.51
CA GLU A 132 7.53 10.59 -15.16
C GLU A 132 8.90 11.14 -14.75
N ARG A 133 9.87 11.19 -15.67
CA ARG A 133 11.18 11.82 -15.40
C ARG A 133 11.09 13.33 -15.23
N GLU A 134 10.18 14.00 -15.93
CA GLU A 134 9.89 15.43 -15.72
C GLU A 134 9.30 15.68 -14.33
N LEU A 135 8.38 14.82 -13.86
CA LEU A 135 7.87 14.89 -12.49
C LEU A 135 8.99 14.73 -11.45
N ILE A 136 9.94 13.81 -11.70
CA ILE A 136 11.11 13.63 -10.85
C ILE A 136 11.98 14.90 -10.84
N ALA A 137 12.27 15.46 -12.00
CA ALA A 137 13.07 16.68 -12.13
C ALA A 137 12.41 17.86 -11.41
N ALA A 138 11.12 18.10 -11.67
CA ALA A 138 10.34 19.15 -11.02
C ALA A 138 10.28 18.97 -9.49
N PHE A 139 10.18 17.73 -9.00
CA PHE A 139 10.22 17.47 -7.55
C PHE A 139 11.56 17.89 -6.94
N LYS A 140 12.68 17.59 -7.61
CA LYS A 140 14.01 18.01 -7.16
C LYS A 140 14.20 19.53 -7.17
N GLU A 141 13.49 20.23 -8.04
CA GLU A 141 13.43 21.70 -8.05
C GLU A 141 12.48 22.28 -6.99
N GLY A 142 11.82 21.42 -6.19
CA GLY A 142 10.97 21.82 -5.08
C GLY A 142 9.47 21.78 -5.37
N ALA A 143 9.05 21.30 -6.54
CA ALA A 143 7.62 21.15 -6.84
C ALA A 143 6.97 20.11 -5.90
N PRO A 144 5.87 20.45 -5.21
CA PRO A 144 5.21 19.53 -4.27
C PRO A 144 4.31 18.52 -5.01
N ASN A 145 4.85 17.83 -6.02
CA ASN A 145 4.09 16.93 -6.90
C ASN A 145 3.94 15.48 -6.35
N GLY A 146 4.66 15.15 -5.27
CA GLY A 146 4.62 13.85 -4.62
C GLY A 146 5.30 12.72 -5.40
N PHE A 147 6.14 13.02 -6.39
CA PHE A 147 6.94 12.00 -7.10
C PHE A 147 8.32 11.82 -6.43
N ASP A 148 8.30 11.72 -5.10
CA ASP A 148 9.50 11.56 -4.28
C ASP A 148 10.05 10.12 -4.34
N ILE A 149 11.28 9.92 -3.87
CA ILE A 149 11.92 8.60 -3.88
C ILE A 149 11.12 7.55 -3.09
N ASN A 150 10.46 7.92 -1.98
CA ASN A 150 9.69 6.97 -1.19
C ASN A 150 8.44 6.48 -1.96
N PHE A 151 7.81 7.37 -2.74
CA PHE A 151 6.74 7.00 -3.64
C PHE A 151 7.22 6.02 -4.72
N ARG A 152 8.40 6.24 -5.29
CA ARG A 152 8.98 5.35 -6.32
C ARG A 152 9.35 3.97 -5.76
N GLU A 153 9.91 3.90 -4.55
CA GLU A 153 10.13 2.63 -3.85
C GLU A 153 8.80 1.88 -3.60
N LEU A 154 7.76 2.61 -3.19
CA LEU A 154 6.42 2.03 -3.02
C LEU A 154 5.82 1.54 -4.34
N LEU A 155 6.06 2.25 -5.45
CA LEU A 155 5.67 1.79 -6.79
C LEU A 155 6.38 0.49 -7.16
N SER A 156 7.66 0.34 -6.84
CA SER A 156 8.39 -0.90 -7.08
C SER A 156 7.75 -2.08 -6.33
N CYS A 157 7.36 -1.87 -5.06
CA CYS A 157 6.59 -2.85 -4.31
C CYS A 157 5.25 -3.19 -4.98
N ALA A 158 4.52 -2.18 -5.44
CA ALA A 158 3.22 -2.36 -6.07
C ALA A 158 3.32 -3.17 -7.37
N TYR A 159 4.31 -2.89 -8.21
CA TYR A 159 4.54 -3.68 -9.43
C TYR A 159 4.95 -5.12 -9.12
N ALA A 160 5.85 -5.33 -8.15
CA ALA A 160 6.23 -6.68 -7.72
C ALA A 160 5.02 -7.49 -7.25
N VAL A 161 4.16 -6.90 -6.40
CA VAL A 161 2.95 -7.57 -5.90
C VAL A 161 1.90 -7.74 -7.00
N HIS A 162 1.78 -6.81 -7.93
CA HIS A 162 0.87 -6.95 -9.07
C HIS A 162 1.24 -8.16 -9.93
N VAL A 163 2.53 -8.32 -10.24
CA VAL A 163 3.03 -9.38 -11.12
C VAL A 163 3.09 -10.74 -10.41
N TRP A 164 3.55 -10.78 -9.17
CA TRP A 164 3.82 -12.05 -8.46
C TRP A 164 2.81 -12.38 -7.35
N GLY A 165 2.07 -11.40 -6.82
CA GLY A 165 1.28 -11.56 -5.59
C GLY A 165 0.23 -12.67 -5.64
N CYS A 166 -0.45 -12.83 -6.78
CA CYS A 166 -1.51 -13.83 -6.93
C CYS A 166 -0.96 -15.28 -6.99
N SER A 167 0.24 -15.48 -7.54
CA SER A 167 0.84 -16.82 -7.66
C SER A 167 1.44 -17.30 -6.33
N VAL A 168 1.92 -16.37 -5.50
CA VAL A 168 2.53 -16.71 -4.21
C VAL A 168 1.50 -16.92 -3.10
N GLY A 169 0.36 -16.23 -3.20
CA GLY A 169 -0.63 -16.06 -2.14
C GLY A 169 -1.72 -17.14 -2.07
N ARG A 170 -1.35 -18.42 -1.99
CA ARG A 170 -2.34 -19.52 -1.91
C ARG A 170 -1.73 -20.67 -1.11
N ASN A 171 -1.98 -20.74 0.21
CA ASN A 171 -2.07 -21.96 1.04
C ASN A 171 -1.99 -21.65 2.55
N GLY A 172 -3.12 -21.80 3.26
CA GLY A 172 -3.17 -21.93 4.72
C GLY A 172 -2.88 -20.64 5.52
N ARG A 173 -1.61 -20.28 5.66
CA ARG A 173 -1.15 -19.10 6.41
C ARG A 173 -0.75 -17.96 5.47
N PRO A 174 -0.84 -16.69 5.90
CA PRO A 174 -0.29 -15.60 5.13
C PRO A 174 1.20 -15.83 4.81
N ARG A 175 1.68 -15.41 3.64
CA ARG A 175 3.12 -15.45 3.32
C ARG A 175 3.78 -14.12 3.59
N HIS A 176 4.90 -14.15 4.29
CA HIS A 176 5.69 -12.97 4.58
C HIS A 176 6.60 -12.62 3.41
N VAL A 177 6.34 -11.47 2.78
CA VAL A 177 7.16 -10.87 1.74
C VAL A 177 7.96 -9.72 2.37
N LEU A 178 9.28 -9.85 2.35
CA LEU A 178 10.22 -8.83 2.80
C LEU A 178 10.78 -8.07 1.60
N PHE A 179 10.60 -6.76 1.61
CA PHE A 179 11.20 -5.84 0.67
C PHE A 179 12.54 -5.33 1.22
N ARG A 180 13.63 -5.52 0.46
CA ARG A 180 14.96 -5.00 0.79
C ARG A 180 15.19 -3.71 0.00
N ILE A 181 15.29 -2.60 0.72
CA ILE A 181 15.35 -1.25 0.15
C ILE A 181 16.63 -0.59 0.64
N ASP A 182 17.35 0.07 -0.25
CA ASP A 182 18.60 0.76 0.09
C ASP A 182 18.36 2.12 0.79
N ASN A 183 17.17 2.69 0.64
CA ASN A 183 16.78 3.93 1.28
C ASN A 183 16.13 3.69 2.66
N ALA A 184 16.88 3.96 3.72
CA ALA A 184 16.41 3.83 5.10
C ALA A 184 15.15 4.66 5.41
N SER A 185 14.99 5.82 4.75
CA SER A 185 13.76 6.61 4.88
C SER A 185 12.58 5.86 4.26
N ALA A 186 12.72 5.30 3.05
CA ALA A 186 11.69 4.49 2.41
C ALA A 186 11.31 3.26 3.26
N VAL A 187 12.28 2.61 3.92
CA VAL A 187 12.02 1.50 4.87
C VAL A 187 11.16 1.95 6.05
N ALA A 188 11.56 3.04 6.72
CA ALA A 188 10.80 3.58 7.84
C ALA A 188 9.39 4.02 7.40
N TRP A 189 9.29 4.56 6.19
CA TRP A 189 8.05 5.01 5.59
C TRP A 189 7.13 3.85 5.25
N GLN A 190 7.62 2.78 4.64
CA GLN A 190 6.83 1.61 4.27
C GLN A 190 6.36 0.83 5.50
N ASN A 191 7.18 0.76 6.56
CA ASN A 191 6.78 0.09 7.81
C ASN A 191 5.77 0.93 8.62
N LYS A 192 5.81 2.26 8.51
CA LYS A 192 4.86 3.15 9.21
C LYS A 192 3.62 3.47 8.36
N LEU A 193 3.72 3.31 7.04
CA LEU A 193 2.74 3.68 6.02
C LEU A 193 2.22 5.13 6.20
N ALA A 194 3.06 5.99 6.77
CA ALA A 194 2.73 7.35 7.15
C ALA A 194 3.04 8.27 5.97
N LEU A 195 2.02 8.74 5.27
CA LEU A 195 2.23 9.50 4.06
C LEU A 195 1.13 10.56 3.86
N GLN A 196 1.56 11.81 3.63
CA GLN A 196 0.69 12.93 3.25
C GLN A 196 0.59 13.13 1.73
N ASN A 197 1.37 12.38 0.94
CA ASN A 197 1.39 12.46 -0.51
C ASN A 197 0.15 11.73 -1.14
N PRO A 198 -0.74 12.44 -1.85
CA PRO A 198 -1.96 11.83 -2.39
C PRO A 198 -1.71 10.65 -3.34
N ARG A 199 -0.63 10.66 -4.13
CA ARG A 199 -0.32 9.60 -5.11
C ARG A 199 -0.08 8.26 -4.43
N ALA A 200 0.70 8.24 -3.37
CA ALA A 200 0.97 6.99 -2.66
C ALA A 200 -0.24 6.48 -1.87
N GLN A 201 -1.27 7.30 -1.59
CA GLN A 201 -2.47 6.79 -0.91
C GLN A 201 -3.21 5.74 -1.74
N VAL A 202 -3.31 5.94 -3.05
CA VAL A 202 -3.93 4.97 -3.96
C VAL A 202 -3.12 3.67 -3.97
N ILE A 203 -1.79 3.77 -4.06
CA ILE A 203 -0.90 2.61 -4.05
C ILE A 203 -0.95 1.88 -2.70
N ILE A 204 -1.01 2.60 -1.58
CA ILE A 204 -1.19 2.01 -0.25
C ILE A 204 -2.52 1.26 -0.16
N ARG A 205 -3.62 1.82 -0.67
CA ARG A 205 -4.93 1.11 -0.71
C ARG A 205 -4.83 -0.19 -1.49
N LEU A 206 -4.18 -0.13 -2.66
CA LEU A 206 -4.03 -1.28 -3.53
C LEU A 206 -3.16 -2.38 -2.91
N LEU A 207 -1.97 -2.02 -2.42
CA LEU A 207 -1.09 -2.93 -1.67
C LEU A 207 -1.81 -3.50 -0.44
N SER A 208 -2.53 -2.66 0.31
CA SER A 208 -3.27 -3.10 1.50
C SER A 208 -4.40 -4.07 1.15
N TRP A 209 -5.06 -3.88 0.00
CA TRP A 209 -6.03 -4.82 -0.52
C TRP A 209 -5.37 -6.15 -0.95
N TRP A 210 -4.25 -6.10 -1.65
CA TRP A 210 -3.48 -7.29 -2.02
C TRP A 210 -2.92 -8.05 -0.83
N GLU A 211 -2.48 -7.37 0.24
CA GLU A 211 -2.09 -8.00 1.50
C GLU A 211 -3.21 -8.92 2.02
N THR A 212 -4.45 -8.43 2.01
CA THR A 212 -5.60 -9.22 2.48
C THR A 212 -6.10 -10.26 1.48
N SER A 213 -6.14 -9.93 0.18
CA SER A 213 -6.76 -10.78 -0.85
C SER A 213 -5.85 -11.89 -1.33
N PHE A 214 -4.54 -11.67 -1.35
CA PHE A 214 -3.53 -12.68 -1.64
C PHE A 214 -2.98 -13.35 -0.37
N GLN A 215 -3.53 -13.05 0.82
CA GLN A 215 -3.01 -13.57 2.09
C GLN A 215 -1.49 -13.37 2.19
N LEU A 216 -1.04 -12.13 2.00
CA LEU A 216 0.36 -11.75 2.14
C LEU A 216 0.57 -10.97 3.43
N ARG A 217 1.83 -10.82 3.80
CA ARG A 217 2.27 -9.89 4.82
C ARG A 217 3.48 -9.15 4.29
N PHE A 218 3.41 -7.83 4.27
CA PHE A 218 4.53 -7.00 3.82
C PHE A 218 5.35 -6.47 4.99
N SER A 219 6.66 -6.42 4.80
CA SER A 219 7.58 -5.64 5.61
C SER A 219 8.73 -5.12 4.77
N ALA A 220 9.44 -4.12 5.29
CA ALA A 220 10.63 -3.60 4.65
C ALA A 220 11.85 -3.65 5.59
N SER A 221 13.02 -3.95 5.04
CA SER A 221 14.31 -3.87 5.73
C SER A 221 15.32 -3.09 4.90
N HIS A 222 16.20 -2.37 5.58
CA HIS A 222 17.30 -1.69 4.91
C HIS A 222 18.36 -2.68 4.43
N VAL A 223 18.86 -2.47 3.22
CA VAL A 223 20.03 -3.16 2.67
C VAL A 223 21.11 -2.12 2.37
N ALA A 224 22.39 -2.43 2.66
CA ALA A 224 23.47 -1.53 2.28
C ALA A 224 23.55 -1.42 0.76
N GLY A 225 23.93 -0.25 0.22
CA GLY A 225 24.03 -0.05 -1.23
C GLY A 225 25.00 -1.01 -1.94
N THR A 226 26.00 -1.52 -1.24
CA THR A 226 26.92 -2.57 -1.76
C THR A 226 26.23 -3.91 -1.95
N ASP A 227 25.16 -4.17 -1.21
CA ASP A 227 24.41 -5.42 -1.26
C ASP A 227 23.16 -5.30 -2.17
N SER A 228 22.92 -4.13 -2.77
CA SER A 228 21.82 -3.86 -3.72
C SER A 228 22.28 -3.79 -5.18
N GLU A 229 23.49 -4.22 -5.50
CA GLU A 229 24.09 -4.06 -6.85
C GLU A 229 23.22 -4.59 -8.00
N ARG A 230 22.47 -5.68 -7.77
CA ARG A 230 21.56 -6.24 -8.77
C ARG A 230 20.39 -5.31 -9.05
N ALA A 231 19.74 -4.83 -7.98
CA ALA A 231 18.62 -3.93 -8.07
C ALA A 231 19.06 -2.58 -8.67
N ASP A 232 20.21 -2.05 -8.23
CA ASP A 232 20.85 -0.84 -8.75
C ASP A 232 21.14 -0.92 -10.25
N ALA A 233 21.67 -2.06 -10.72
CA ALA A 233 21.92 -2.25 -12.14
C ALA A 233 20.61 -2.35 -12.95
N GLY A 234 19.62 -3.08 -12.45
CA GLY A 234 18.33 -3.27 -13.13
C GLY A 234 17.46 -2.01 -13.17
N SER A 235 17.59 -1.14 -12.17
CA SER A 235 16.81 0.09 -12.07
C SER A 235 17.40 1.21 -12.97
N ARG A 236 18.66 1.09 -13.38
CA ARG A 236 19.41 2.04 -14.21
C ARG A 236 19.64 1.59 -15.65
N LEU A 237 18.91 0.59 -16.13
CA LEU A 237 19.05 0.10 -17.52
C LEU A 237 18.92 1.21 -18.57
N ALA A 238 18.04 2.18 -18.34
CA ALA A 238 17.84 3.32 -19.23
C ALA A 238 18.88 4.44 -19.07
N ALA A 239 19.71 4.40 -18.03
CA ALA A 239 20.69 5.45 -17.75
C ALA A 239 21.96 5.29 -18.59
N ASN A 240 22.46 4.04 -18.72
CA ASN A 240 23.67 3.73 -19.46
C ASN A 240 23.67 2.27 -19.94
N PRO A 241 24.03 1.96 -21.20
CA PRO A 241 24.15 0.59 -21.70
C PRO A 241 25.05 -0.33 -20.85
N SER A 242 26.02 0.21 -20.11
CA SER A 242 26.87 -0.58 -19.22
C SER A 242 26.08 -1.28 -18.10
N TYR A 243 24.96 -0.68 -17.66
CA TYR A 243 24.08 -1.28 -16.66
C TYR A 243 23.35 -2.50 -17.21
N ALA A 244 23.03 -2.56 -18.51
CA ALA A 244 22.43 -3.75 -19.11
C ALA A 244 23.38 -4.95 -19.09
N ALA A 245 24.66 -4.71 -19.39
CA ALA A 245 25.70 -5.74 -19.30
C ALA A 245 25.93 -6.19 -17.85
N LYS A 246 26.03 -5.24 -16.91
CA LYS A 246 26.17 -5.54 -15.47
C LYS A 246 24.96 -6.30 -14.93
N PHE A 247 23.75 -5.88 -15.27
CA PHE A 247 22.54 -6.54 -14.81
C PHE A 247 22.43 -7.97 -15.35
N SER A 248 22.72 -8.17 -16.63
CA SER A 248 22.72 -9.50 -17.25
C SER A 248 23.77 -10.43 -16.64
N SER A 249 24.96 -9.92 -16.30
CA SER A 249 26.01 -10.73 -15.67
C SER A 249 25.68 -11.11 -14.22
N LEU A 250 24.93 -10.26 -13.50
CA LEU A 250 24.49 -10.51 -12.13
C LEU A 250 23.20 -11.35 -12.03
N THR A 251 22.42 -11.46 -13.11
CA THR A 251 21.16 -12.22 -13.17
C THR A 251 21.14 -13.27 -14.30
N PRO A 252 22.18 -14.11 -14.44
CA PRO A 252 22.26 -15.05 -15.55
C PRO A 252 21.15 -16.10 -15.47
N GLY A 253 20.37 -16.23 -16.54
CA GLY A 253 19.28 -17.21 -16.64
C GLY A 253 18.01 -16.83 -15.88
N TRP A 254 17.94 -15.63 -15.29
CA TRP A 254 16.75 -15.17 -14.58
C TRP A 254 15.63 -14.80 -15.56
N SER A 255 14.37 -15.06 -15.16
CA SER A 255 13.22 -14.65 -15.96
C SER A 255 13.03 -13.14 -15.87
N GLN A 256 13.04 -12.45 -17.00
CA GLN A 256 12.78 -11.02 -17.08
C GLN A 256 11.28 -10.80 -17.30
N VAL A 257 10.68 -9.94 -16.47
CA VAL A 257 9.26 -9.61 -16.51
C VAL A 257 9.12 -8.09 -16.53
N SER A 258 8.14 -7.59 -17.27
CA SER A 258 7.79 -6.17 -17.24
C SER A 258 6.36 -6.03 -16.72
N PRO A 259 6.04 -4.94 -16.00
CA PRO A 259 4.66 -4.63 -15.65
C PRO A 259 3.77 -4.59 -16.88
N THR A 260 2.58 -5.17 -16.78
CA THR A 260 1.56 -5.12 -17.85
C THR A 260 0.71 -3.85 -17.81
N VAL A 261 0.94 -3.00 -16.81
CA VAL A 261 0.24 -1.75 -16.56
C VAL A 261 1.26 -0.68 -16.20
N ASP A 262 0.94 0.57 -16.48
CA ASP A 262 1.70 1.73 -16.03
C ASP A 262 1.20 2.22 -14.65
N ILE A 263 1.72 3.37 -14.19
CA ILE A 263 1.36 3.93 -12.88
C ILE A 263 -0.14 4.26 -12.83
N GLN A 264 -0.71 4.76 -13.93
CA GLN A 264 -2.14 5.06 -14.00
C GLN A 264 -2.96 3.77 -13.97
N GLY A 265 -2.53 2.72 -14.66
CA GLY A 265 -3.17 1.41 -14.63
C GLY A 265 -3.21 0.80 -13.23
N LEU A 266 -2.19 0.99 -12.40
CA LEU A 266 -2.27 0.63 -10.96
C LEU A 266 -3.38 1.40 -10.24
N ALA A 267 -3.51 2.70 -10.50
CA ALA A 267 -4.60 3.50 -9.92
C ALA A 267 -5.98 3.05 -10.43
N ASP A 268 -6.10 2.71 -11.71
CA ASP A 268 -7.33 2.23 -12.33
C ASP A 268 -7.74 0.86 -11.79
N ILE A 269 -6.78 -0.02 -11.47
CA ILE A 269 -7.07 -1.28 -10.76
C ILE A 269 -7.73 -0.98 -9.42
N TRP A 270 -7.19 -0.03 -8.63
CA TRP A 270 -7.82 0.38 -7.38
C TRP A 270 -9.22 0.97 -7.62
N LEU A 271 -9.39 1.82 -8.63
CA LEU A 271 -10.68 2.41 -8.96
C LEU A 271 -11.71 1.33 -9.28
N CYS A 272 -11.38 0.39 -10.17
CA CYS A 272 -12.22 -0.74 -10.56
C CYS A 272 -12.58 -1.62 -9.35
N ILE A 273 -11.62 -1.86 -8.44
CA ILE A 273 -11.90 -2.53 -7.16
C ILE A 273 -12.88 -1.67 -6.35
N SER A 274 -12.64 -0.39 -6.17
CA SER A 274 -13.50 0.48 -5.36
C SER A 274 -14.95 0.54 -5.88
N GLU A 275 -15.15 0.70 -7.19
CA GLU A 275 -16.44 0.87 -7.87
C GLU A 275 -17.32 -0.39 -7.87
N ARG A 276 -16.72 -1.59 -7.92
CA ARG A 276 -17.45 -2.87 -7.87
C ARG A 276 -18.05 -3.19 -6.49
N THR A 277 -18.17 -2.20 -5.61
CA THR A 277 -18.69 -2.36 -4.24
C THR A 277 -19.76 -1.30 -3.97
N PRO A 278 -21.05 -1.61 -4.15
CA PRO A 278 -22.08 -0.70 -3.72
C PRO A 278 -22.09 -0.65 -2.18
N LEU A 279 -21.69 0.49 -1.61
CA LEU A 279 -22.01 0.82 -0.23
C LEU A 279 -23.52 1.07 -0.17
N PRO A 280 -24.28 0.35 0.68
CA PRO A 280 -25.70 0.61 0.80
C PRO A 280 -25.90 2.02 1.34
N THR A 281 -26.84 2.76 0.75
CA THR A 281 -27.31 4.02 1.34
C THR A 281 -27.85 3.70 2.73
N PRO A 282 -27.28 4.27 3.81
CA PRO A 282 -27.78 3.99 5.15
C PRO A 282 -29.25 4.42 5.22
N ARG A 283 -30.11 3.55 5.79
CA ARG A 283 -31.46 3.99 6.19
C ARG A 283 -31.29 5.19 7.13
N SER A 284 -32.12 6.21 7.01
CA SER A 284 -32.06 7.40 7.88
C SER A 284 -32.07 6.96 9.35
N ILE A 285 -30.90 7.00 10.00
CA ILE A 285 -30.80 6.82 11.45
C ILE A 285 -30.73 8.23 12.01
N ASN A 286 -31.75 8.61 12.80
CA ASN A 286 -31.75 9.86 13.55
C ASN A 286 -30.42 9.99 14.31
N THR A 287 -29.76 11.13 14.14
CA THR A 287 -28.42 11.46 14.64
C THR A 287 -28.27 11.47 16.18
N GLY A 288 -29.25 10.94 16.92
CA GLY A 288 -29.30 10.87 18.38
C GLY A 288 -28.66 9.62 19.00
N GLU A 289 -28.41 8.54 18.25
CA GLU A 289 -27.97 7.24 18.82
C GLU A 289 -26.58 6.74 18.36
N LEU A 290 -25.71 7.65 17.92
CA LEU A 290 -24.26 7.39 17.79
C LEU A 290 -23.49 8.23 18.79
#